data_AF-A0A3B4YBY3-F1
#
_entry.id   AF-A0A3B4YBY3-F1
#
_cell.length_a   1.000
_cell.length_b   1.000
_cell.length_c   1.000
_cell.angle_alpha   90.00
_cell.angle_beta   90.00
_cell.angle_gamma   90.00
#
_symmetry.space_group_name_H-M   'P 1'
#
loop_
_entity.id
_entity.type
_entity.pdbx_description
1 polymer ?
#
loop_
_entity_poly.entity_id
_entity_poly.type
_entity_poly.pdbx_seq_one_letter_code
_entity_poly.pdbx_strand_id
1 'polypeptide(L)'
;MLNHLTAALTLLPRRLLVSSPRTLTRACPLLGRMEPAVVRCLPGDPKLTISFSLEGSHKHMLRDQDEPLGKVLTRISNNAAKGQGKAKKSKKHRGQQPCEAPEPAAVKLYYDGDEVPGTVLNSEAWRDGAVLQVGDVKFSVHRNVPTFTTAELPVSLLAGFPVCPKLEVEFGSLQDCEPEAAEEVPGQDPGWTQVGCGRVHVPSNQDIGYRLKLCCTPKDGSRSGLTKELVSVGVVEAGPGVCTFDNRHAYTIKEAEWPAVRVVSYNILADVYAQTELSKTVLYPYCAPYALQLDYRQNLIKKELAGYNADIICLQEVDKGVFVDSLTPALDAFGLDGVFRVKEKQHEGLTTFYRRSKFRLLSRHDIVLSEALTSDPIHSELLERVSANSALKDKILQRSTALQVSILEDLNKPDRKVCVANTHLYWHPKGGNVRLVQMGVALQHLSHVISEVAPGAPLIFCGDFNSSPSSGNSTPEGHADWSSSGPEESCSMELPSTFPPLLSACSQPAYTNYVGGFHGCLDYIFIQPDSMQVEQVIPLPSHQEVTTYEALPSVAHPSDHIALVCDLRWSP
;
A
#
# COMPACT_ATOMS: atom_id res chain seq x y z
N MET A 1 -39.58 1.92 -39.98
CA MET A 1 -39.92 2.52 -38.68
C MET A 1 -38.71 2.31 -37.75
N LEU A 2 -37.55 2.91 -38.03
CA LEU A 2 -37.12 4.27 -37.65
C LEU A 2 -37.63 4.80 -36.30
N ASN A 3 -36.65 5.13 -35.47
CA ASN A 3 -36.63 5.97 -34.26
C ASN A 3 -37.24 5.36 -32.99
N HIS A 4 -36.40 5.05 -32.00
CA HIS A 4 -36.27 5.82 -30.75
C HIS A 4 -35.25 5.18 -29.79
N LEU A 5 -34.55 6.06 -29.04
CA LEU A 5 -33.71 5.83 -27.84
C LEU A 5 -32.20 5.60 -28.02
N THR A 6 -31.52 6.69 -28.39
CA THR A 6 -30.19 7.06 -27.90
C THR A 6 -30.36 8.24 -26.93
N ALA A 7 -30.16 8.03 -25.62
CA ALA A 7 -29.90 9.10 -24.64
C ALA A 7 -29.56 8.51 -23.27
N ALA A 8 -28.29 8.61 -22.86
CA ALA A 8 -27.83 8.98 -21.52
C ALA A 8 -26.37 8.54 -21.28
N LEU A 9 -25.41 9.43 -21.57
CA LEU A 9 -24.16 9.66 -20.81
C LEU A 9 -23.31 10.69 -21.56
N THR A 10 -23.84 11.90 -21.67
CA THR A 10 -23.05 13.11 -21.91
C THR A 10 -23.01 13.88 -20.60
N LEU A 11 -22.03 13.57 -19.74
CA LEU A 11 -21.66 14.48 -18.66
C LEU A 11 -20.87 15.63 -19.30
N LEU A 12 -21.57 16.74 -19.51
CA LEU A 12 -20.97 18.01 -19.89
C LEU A 12 -19.93 18.43 -18.84
N PRO A 13 -18.72 18.86 -19.24
CA PRO A 13 -17.80 19.49 -18.32
C PRO A 13 -18.35 20.87 -17.94
N ARG A 14 -18.41 21.17 -16.64
CA ARG A 14 -18.63 22.54 -16.17
C ARG A 14 -17.54 23.43 -16.77
N ARG A 15 -17.95 24.37 -17.62
CA ARG A 15 -17.15 25.53 -18.03
C ARG A 15 -16.69 26.27 -16.77
N LEU A 16 -15.45 26.05 -16.37
CA LEU A 16 -14.70 27.03 -15.58
C LEU A 16 -14.05 28.00 -16.56
N LEU A 17 -14.17 29.28 -16.23
CA LEU A 17 -13.68 30.42 -17.00
C LEU A 17 -12.21 30.23 -17.40
N VAL A 18 -11.94 30.49 -18.67
CA VAL A 18 -10.61 30.57 -19.25
C VAL A 18 -9.78 31.59 -18.47
N SER A 19 -8.86 31.11 -17.62
CA SER A 19 -7.67 31.86 -17.25
C SER A 19 -6.54 31.45 -18.19
N SER A 20 -5.88 32.45 -18.78
CA SER A 20 -4.76 32.37 -19.73
C SER A 20 -3.74 31.25 -19.47
N PRO A 21 -3.05 30.73 -20.51
CA PRO A 21 -1.97 29.75 -20.34
C PRO A 21 -0.82 30.41 -19.58
N ARG A 22 -0.61 30.01 -18.32
CA ARG A 22 0.64 30.29 -17.61
C ARG A 22 1.64 29.22 -18.02
N THR A 23 2.44 29.52 -19.04
CA THR A 23 3.76 28.88 -19.19
C THR A 23 4.49 28.95 -17.85
N LEU A 24 5.01 27.82 -17.35
CA LEU A 24 5.94 27.75 -16.23
C LEU A 24 7.28 28.39 -16.64
N THR A 25 7.27 29.72 -16.82
CA THR A 25 8.46 30.52 -17.05
C THR A 25 9.15 30.80 -15.72
N ARG A 26 10.41 30.35 -15.66
CA ARG A 26 11.52 30.79 -14.81
C ARG A 26 11.22 31.94 -13.83
N ALA A 27 11.47 31.65 -12.55
CA ALA A 27 11.43 32.52 -11.38
C ALA A 27 11.76 34.01 -11.62
N CYS A 28 10.80 34.88 -11.32
CA CYS A 28 11.07 36.25 -10.90
C CYS A 28 11.59 36.24 -9.45
N PRO A 29 12.65 37.00 -9.09
CA PRO A 29 13.07 37.12 -7.70
C PRO A 29 12.06 37.99 -6.95
N LEU A 30 11.27 37.39 -6.07
CA LEU A 30 10.51 38.11 -5.05
C LEU A 30 11.51 38.72 -4.07
N LEU A 31 11.64 40.05 -4.10
CA LEU A 31 12.34 40.79 -3.05
C LEU A 31 11.65 40.53 -1.70
N GLY A 32 12.37 39.96 -0.74
CA GLY A 32 12.06 40.08 0.70
C GLY A 32 11.83 38.79 1.50
N ARG A 33 11.79 37.60 0.89
CA ARG A 33 11.60 36.35 1.64
C ARG A 33 12.95 35.73 2.00
N MET A 34 13.23 35.57 3.31
CA MET A 34 14.41 34.83 3.77
C MET A 34 14.28 33.36 3.35
N GLU A 35 15.37 32.75 2.90
CA GLU A 35 15.40 31.32 2.60
C GLU A 35 15.32 30.50 3.91
N PRO A 36 14.73 29.29 3.90
CA PRO A 36 14.59 28.49 5.11
C PRO A 36 15.86 27.72 5.46
N ALA A 37 16.16 27.62 6.75
CA ALA A 37 17.04 26.63 7.35
C ALA A 37 16.20 25.60 8.09
N VAL A 38 16.09 24.40 7.52
CA VAL A 38 15.25 23.32 8.04
C VAL A 38 16.03 22.52 9.09
N VAL A 39 15.42 22.35 10.27
CA VAL A 39 16.01 21.60 11.37
C VAL A 39 15.10 20.46 11.79
N ARG A 40 15.61 19.22 11.75
CA ARG A 40 14.93 18.05 12.32
C ARG A 40 15.53 17.75 13.68
N CYS A 41 14.74 17.87 14.74
CA CYS A 41 15.15 17.63 16.11
C CYS A 41 14.00 16.96 16.89
N LEU A 42 14.16 15.67 17.17
CA LEU A 42 13.17 14.85 17.89
C LEU A 42 13.60 14.59 19.34
N PRO A 43 12.66 14.58 20.29
CA PRO A 43 12.91 14.05 21.62
C PRO A 43 13.34 12.58 21.54
N GLY A 44 14.45 12.23 22.21
CA GLY A 44 14.98 10.86 22.25
C GLY A 44 16.03 10.54 21.18
N ASP A 45 16.11 11.31 20.09
CA ASP A 45 17.21 11.20 19.13
C ASP A 45 18.47 11.86 19.72
N PRO A 46 19.65 11.23 19.71
CA PRO A 46 20.88 11.87 20.20
C PRO A 46 21.37 12.98 19.26
N LYS A 47 20.84 13.03 18.03
CA LYS A 47 21.29 13.93 16.97
C LYS A 47 20.15 14.73 16.37
N LEU A 48 20.49 15.89 15.81
CA LEU A 48 19.61 16.69 14.97
C LEU A 48 20.24 16.90 13.60
N THR A 49 19.41 17.18 12.59
CA THR A 49 19.89 17.59 11.27
C THR A 49 19.58 19.06 11.01
N ILE A 50 20.49 19.75 10.32
CA ILE A 50 20.34 21.14 9.88
C ILE A 50 20.62 21.18 8.39
N SER A 51 19.66 21.70 7.62
CA SER A 51 19.74 21.78 6.17
C SER A 51 19.37 23.17 5.65
N PHE A 52 20.19 23.75 4.78
CA PHE A 52 19.94 25.04 4.13
C PHE A 52 20.77 25.16 2.85
N SER A 53 20.36 26.02 1.93
CA SER A 53 21.09 26.28 0.69
C SER A 53 21.93 27.55 0.83
N LEU A 54 23.23 27.48 0.56
CA LEU A 54 24.10 28.65 0.57
C LEU A 54 24.84 28.73 -0.76
N GLU A 55 24.67 29.83 -1.49
CA GLU A 55 25.27 30.06 -2.82
C GLU A 55 24.97 28.92 -3.82
N GLY A 56 23.74 28.39 -3.79
CA GLY A 56 23.32 27.25 -4.63
C GLY A 56 23.85 25.88 -4.19
N SER A 57 24.65 25.81 -3.12
CA SER A 57 25.12 24.55 -2.54
C SER A 57 24.25 24.17 -1.34
N HIS A 58 23.57 23.03 -1.44
CA HIS A 58 22.83 22.46 -0.32
C HIS A 58 23.80 22.01 0.78
N LYS A 59 23.65 22.56 1.98
CA LYS A 59 24.36 22.17 3.19
C LYS A 59 23.46 21.27 4.00
N HIS A 60 23.98 20.12 4.39
CA HIS A 60 23.31 19.18 5.28
C HIS A 60 24.31 18.74 6.35
N MET A 61 23.92 18.77 7.61
CA MET A 61 24.77 18.31 8.71
C MET A 61 23.97 17.58 9.78
N LEU A 62 24.57 16.55 10.33
CA LEU A 62 24.09 15.78 11.47
C LEU A 62 24.96 16.10 12.69
N ARG A 63 24.36 16.61 13.76
CA ARG A 63 25.05 17.13 14.95
C ARG A 63 24.42 16.57 16.21
N ASP A 64 25.19 16.50 17.29
CA ASP A 64 24.64 16.05 18.57
C ASP A 64 23.70 17.11 19.13
N GLN A 65 22.60 16.68 19.75
CA GLN A 65 21.62 17.60 20.32
C GLN A 65 22.17 18.33 21.56
N ASP A 66 23.03 17.65 22.31
CA ASP A 66 23.65 18.15 23.55
C ASP A 66 24.99 18.85 23.33
N GLU A 67 25.42 19.05 22.08
CA GLU A 67 26.60 19.87 21.83
C GLU A 67 26.25 21.36 21.89
N PRO A 68 27.17 22.21 22.40
CA PRO A 68 26.99 23.66 22.36
C PRO A 68 26.89 24.19 20.93
N LEU A 69 25.95 25.10 20.70
CA LEU A 69 25.68 25.78 19.43
C LEU A 69 26.94 26.32 18.75
N GLY A 70 27.87 26.88 19.53
CA GLY A 70 29.11 27.46 19.03
C GLY A 70 29.94 26.49 18.19
N LYS A 71 29.89 25.18 18.48
CA LYS A 71 30.56 24.14 17.68
C LYS A 71 29.96 24.04 16.27
N VAL A 72 28.63 24.12 16.15
CA VAL A 72 27.92 24.11 14.87
C VAL A 72 28.21 25.37 14.07
N LEU A 73 28.09 26.55 14.69
CA LEU A 73 28.32 27.83 14.02
C LEU A 73 29.76 27.93 13.48
N THR A 74 30.74 27.49 14.27
CA THR A 74 32.14 27.41 13.84
C THR A 74 32.30 26.50 12.62
N ARG A 75 31.59 25.36 12.59
CA ARG A 75 31.63 24.42 11.46
C ARG A 75 30.99 25.01 10.20
N ILE A 76 29.87 25.72 10.34
CA ILE A 76 29.22 26.42 9.23
C ILE A 76 30.18 27.48 8.67
N SER A 77 30.79 28.29 9.54
CA SER A 77 31.77 29.32 9.15
C SER A 77 32.95 28.74 8.37
N ASN A 78 33.54 27.64 8.87
CA ASN A 78 34.64 26.94 8.21
C ASN A 78 34.24 26.36 6.84
N ASN A 79 33.00 25.87 6.70
CA ASN A 79 32.50 25.33 5.44
C ASN A 79 32.19 26.43 4.41
N ALA A 80 31.70 27.59 4.86
CA ALA A 80 31.48 28.76 4.01
C ALA A 80 32.81 29.29 3.44
N ALA A 81 33.84 29.43 4.29
CA ALA A 81 35.18 29.89 3.87
C ALA A 81 35.83 28.97 2.81
N LYS A 82 35.62 27.65 2.91
CA LYS A 82 36.11 26.68 1.91
C LYS A 82 35.41 26.79 0.55
N GLY A 83 34.13 27.19 0.52
CA GLY A 83 33.37 27.41 -0.72
C GLY A 83 33.92 28.59 -1.53
N GLN A 84 34.16 29.71 -0.85
CA GLN A 84 34.72 30.93 -1.45
C GLN A 84 36.14 30.72 -2.02
N GLY A 85 36.95 29.87 -1.37
CA GLY A 85 38.28 29.50 -1.86
C GLY A 85 38.28 28.71 -3.18
N LYS A 86 37.24 27.90 -3.45
CA LYS A 86 37.09 27.18 -4.72
C LYS A 86 36.62 28.08 -5.87
N ALA A 87 35.69 29.01 -5.61
CA ALA A 87 35.22 29.98 -6.60
C ALA A 87 36.34 30.95 -7.05
N LYS A 88 37.24 31.34 -6.15
CA LYS A 88 38.43 32.15 -6.50
C LYS A 88 39.47 31.38 -7.31
N LYS A 89 39.59 30.05 -7.16
CA LYS A 89 40.53 29.23 -7.95
C LYS A 89 40.12 29.05 -9.41
N SER A 90 38.82 28.97 -9.74
CA SER A 90 38.40 28.87 -11.16
C SER A 90 38.59 30.19 -11.93
N LYS A 91 38.59 31.34 -11.24
CA LYS A 91 38.97 32.66 -11.80
C LYS A 91 40.49 32.88 -11.90
N LYS A 92 41.33 32.02 -11.31
CA LYS A 92 42.79 32.20 -11.21
C LYS A 92 43.59 31.65 -12.41
N HIS A 93 42.98 31.53 -13.58
CA HIS A 93 43.71 31.26 -14.83
C HIS A 93 44.18 32.53 -15.57
N ARG A 94 43.92 33.73 -15.02
CA ARG A 94 44.60 34.97 -15.43
C ARG A 94 45.40 35.50 -14.24
N GLY A 95 46.72 35.45 -14.38
CA GLY A 95 47.69 35.57 -13.30
C GLY A 95 47.56 36.84 -12.45
N GLN A 96 47.58 36.64 -11.13
CA GLN A 96 48.05 37.56 -10.10
C GLN A 96 48.25 36.81 -8.76
N GLN A 97 49.08 37.40 -7.90
CA GLN A 97 49.72 36.92 -6.65
C GLN A 97 48.85 36.19 -5.60
N PRO A 98 49.43 35.58 -4.55
CA PRO A 98 48.68 34.85 -3.53
C PRO A 98 47.87 35.82 -2.66
N CYS A 99 46.54 35.80 -2.77
CA CYS A 99 45.63 36.42 -1.81
C CYS A 99 45.71 35.69 -0.46
N GLU A 100 45.63 36.48 0.60
CA GLU A 100 45.41 36.08 2.00
C GLU A 100 44.30 35.02 2.16
N ALA A 101 44.42 34.22 3.21
CA ALA A 101 43.41 33.24 3.59
C ALA A 101 42.04 33.91 3.70
N PRO A 102 40.97 33.34 3.14
CA PRO A 102 39.64 33.94 3.24
C PRO A 102 39.25 34.05 4.72
N GLU A 103 38.90 35.26 5.16
CA GLU A 103 38.37 35.47 6.51
C GLU A 103 37.14 34.60 6.74
N PRO A 104 37.02 33.94 7.91
CA PRO A 104 35.87 33.11 8.23
C PRO A 104 34.60 33.98 8.24
N ALA A 105 33.59 33.58 7.47
CA ALA A 105 32.31 34.27 7.46
C ALA A 105 31.74 34.35 8.88
N ALA A 106 31.27 35.53 9.30
CA ALA A 106 30.60 35.68 10.59
C ALA A 106 29.30 34.85 10.55
N VAL A 107 29.21 33.84 11.42
CA VAL A 107 28.03 32.96 11.53
C VAL A 107 27.42 33.11 12.91
N LYS A 108 26.17 33.55 12.96
CA LYS A 108 25.43 33.81 14.19
C LYS A 108 24.01 33.30 14.08
N LEU A 109 23.41 32.96 15.21
CA LEU A 109 22.01 32.62 15.31
C LEU A 109 21.32 33.66 16.18
N TYR A 110 20.19 34.18 15.72
CA TYR A 110 19.39 35.16 16.44
C TYR A 110 18.03 34.58 16.81
N TYR A 111 17.46 34.98 17.93
CA TYR A 111 16.08 34.68 18.32
C TYR A 111 15.48 35.93 18.96
N ASP A 112 14.31 36.37 18.48
CA ASP A 112 13.66 37.63 18.88
C ASP A 112 14.56 38.90 18.80
N GLY A 113 15.57 38.86 17.92
CA GLY A 113 16.52 39.96 17.70
C GLY A 113 17.83 39.85 18.50
N ASP A 114 17.89 38.97 19.50
CA ASP A 114 19.07 38.76 20.34
C ASP A 114 19.94 37.61 19.81
N GLU A 115 21.27 37.75 19.94
CA GLU A 115 22.21 36.69 19.57
C GLU A 115 22.12 35.53 20.57
N VAL A 116 21.84 34.33 20.07
CA VAL A 116 21.77 33.12 20.88
C VAL A 116 23.19 32.74 21.34
N PRO A 117 23.45 32.64 22.66
CA PRO A 117 24.79 32.34 23.15
C PRO A 117 25.31 30.99 22.63
N GLY A 118 26.59 30.93 22.26
CA GLY A 118 27.21 29.70 21.74
C GLY A 118 27.27 28.53 22.74
N THR A 119 26.98 28.77 24.02
CA THR A 119 26.89 27.76 25.08
C THR A 119 25.54 27.04 25.12
N VAL A 120 24.49 27.62 24.51
CA VAL A 120 23.16 27.00 24.43
C VAL A 120 23.25 25.68 23.67
N LEU A 121 22.52 24.67 24.13
CA LEU A 121 22.49 23.37 23.48
C LEU A 121 21.77 23.46 22.13
N ASN A 122 22.22 22.66 21.18
CA ASN A 122 21.62 22.58 19.85
C ASN A 122 20.11 22.24 19.91
N SER A 123 19.68 21.33 20.79
CA SER A 123 18.27 20.99 21.00
C SER A 123 17.39 22.18 21.35
N GLU A 124 17.97 23.22 21.97
CA GLU A 124 17.28 24.42 22.42
C GLU A 124 17.48 25.59 21.45
N ALA A 125 18.67 25.75 20.88
CA ALA A 125 19.03 26.90 20.05
C ALA A 125 18.22 26.96 18.75
N TRP A 126 18.04 25.82 18.08
CA TRP A 126 17.35 25.74 16.80
C TRP A 126 15.84 25.62 17.01
N ARG A 127 15.15 26.75 17.05
CA ARG A 127 13.69 26.85 17.25
C ARG A 127 13.04 27.73 16.19
N ASP A 128 11.75 27.53 15.97
CA ASP A 128 10.95 28.38 15.08
C ASP A 128 11.06 29.84 15.52
N GLY A 129 11.18 30.76 14.56
CA GLY A 129 11.41 32.19 14.81
C GLY A 129 12.89 32.58 14.92
N ALA A 130 13.81 31.62 15.05
CA ALA A 130 15.24 31.92 14.99
C ALA A 130 15.69 32.27 13.56
N VAL A 131 16.78 33.04 13.45
CA VAL A 131 17.37 33.47 12.19
C VAL A 131 18.86 33.12 12.18
N LEU A 132 19.26 32.24 11.28
CA LEU A 132 20.66 31.93 11.02
C LEU A 132 21.24 32.97 10.06
N GLN A 133 22.28 33.66 10.47
CA GLN A 133 23.04 34.58 9.63
C GLN A 133 24.38 33.95 9.25
N VAL A 134 24.69 33.91 7.96
CA VAL A 134 25.98 33.45 7.41
C VAL A 134 26.53 34.55 6.50
N GLY A 135 27.46 35.34 7.00
CA GLY A 135 27.89 36.57 6.34
C GLY A 135 26.73 37.55 6.20
N ASP A 136 26.40 37.93 4.97
CA ASP A 136 25.30 38.86 4.65
C ASP A 136 23.95 38.15 4.39
N VAL A 137 23.95 36.81 4.33
CA VAL A 137 22.75 36.03 4.03
C VAL A 137 22.06 35.62 5.34
N LYS A 138 20.74 35.79 5.39
CA LYS A 138 19.90 35.40 6.53
C LYS A 138 18.93 34.30 6.12
N PHE A 139 18.81 33.30 6.99
CA PHE A 139 17.92 32.16 6.84
C PHE A 139 16.94 32.09 8.02
N SER A 140 15.66 31.87 7.73
CA SER A 140 14.66 31.64 8.78
C SER A 140 14.71 30.18 9.23
N VAL A 141 14.83 29.92 10.53
CA VAL A 141 14.89 28.56 11.08
C VAL A 141 13.48 27.98 11.18
N HIS A 142 13.34 26.79 10.59
CA HIS A 142 12.09 26.04 10.51
C HIS A 142 12.31 24.66 11.13
N ARG A 143 11.82 24.45 12.35
CA ARG A 143 12.01 23.21 13.11
C ARG A 143 10.85 22.25 12.88
N ASN A 144 11.19 21.00 12.57
CA ASN A 144 10.23 19.90 12.41
C ASN A 144 9.06 20.32 11.52
N VAL A 145 9.37 20.97 10.40
CA VAL A 145 8.38 21.32 9.38
C VAL A 145 8.02 20.08 8.56
N PRO A 146 6.80 20.02 7.99
CA PRO A 146 6.38 18.93 7.12
C PRO A 146 7.47 18.60 6.10
N THR A 147 7.93 17.35 6.05
CA THR A 147 9.06 16.97 5.20
C THR A 147 8.84 15.58 4.62
N PHE A 148 9.00 15.44 3.31
CA PHE A 148 8.95 14.12 2.67
C PHE A 148 10.20 13.30 2.99
N THR A 149 10.04 12.22 3.76
CA THR A 149 11.08 11.20 3.98
C THR A 149 11.28 10.33 2.75
N THR A 150 10.18 10.01 2.06
CA THR A 150 10.17 9.28 0.78
C THR A 150 9.26 9.99 -0.21
N ALA A 151 9.69 10.06 -1.47
CA ALA A 151 8.93 10.68 -2.54
C ALA A 151 9.39 10.10 -3.89
N GLU A 152 8.65 9.13 -4.42
CA GLU A 152 9.03 8.35 -5.60
C GLU A 152 7.84 8.15 -6.54
N LEU A 153 8.11 8.15 -7.85
CA LEU A 153 7.14 7.78 -8.88
C LEU A 153 7.32 6.32 -9.29
N PRO A 154 6.24 5.61 -9.68
CA PRO A 154 6.34 4.27 -10.24
C PRO A 154 7.23 4.24 -11.49
N VAL A 155 7.93 3.12 -11.67
CA VAL A 155 8.80 2.90 -12.83
C VAL A 155 7.99 2.65 -14.10
N SER A 156 6.98 1.79 -14.02
CA SER A 156 6.08 1.44 -15.13
C SER A 156 4.83 2.31 -15.08
N LEU A 157 4.52 2.97 -16.20
CA LEU A 157 3.39 3.88 -16.38
C LEU A 157 2.55 3.41 -17.57
N LEU A 158 1.28 3.10 -17.35
CA LEU A 158 0.38 2.63 -18.40
C LEU A 158 -0.79 3.61 -18.58
N ALA A 159 -1.13 3.93 -19.83
CA ALA A 159 -2.32 4.70 -20.16
C ALA A 159 -3.59 3.98 -19.67
N GLY A 160 -4.45 4.69 -18.95
CA GLY A 160 -5.66 4.19 -18.33
C GLY A 160 -5.47 3.56 -16.94
N PHE A 161 -4.25 3.59 -16.38
CA PHE A 161 -3.93 3.01 -15.07
C PHE A 161 -3.46 4.08 -14.07
N PRO A 162 -3.82 3.95 -12.78
CA PRO A 162 -3.49 4.97 -11.78
C PRO A 162 -1.99 4.97 -11.44
N VAL A 163 -1.38 6.12 -11.62
CA VAL A 163 -0.03 6.45 -11.16
C VAL A 163 -0.12 6.91 -9.71
N CYS A 164 0.22 6.02 -8.80
CA CYS A 164 0.21 6.25 -7.36
C CYS A 164 1.65 6.47 -6.85
N PRO A 165 2.04 7.70 -6.50
CA PRO A 165 3.37 7.98 -5.97
C PRO A 165 3.53 7.42 -4.55
N LYS A 166 4.72 6.91 -4.23
CA LYS A 166 5.12 6.57 -2.87
C LYS A 166 5.59 7.84 -2.16
N LEU A 167 4.73 8.37 -1.30
CA LEU A 167 5.00 9.57 -0.51
C LEU A 167 4.92 9.20 0.97
N GLU A 168 5.96 9.52 1.73
CA GLU A 168 5.98 9.43 3.19
C GLU A 168 6.36 10.80 3.74
N VAL A 169 5.58 11.30 4.68
CA VAL A 169 5.76 12.62 5.27
C VAL A 169 5.99 12.51 6.78
N GLU A 170 7.01 13.22 7.26
CA GLU A 170 7.24 13.45 8.67
C GLU A 170 6.73 14.86 9.02
N PHE A 171 6.17 15.01 10.23
CA PHE A 171 5.61 16.28 10.73
C PHE A 171 4.52 16.88 9.84
N GLY A 172 3.78 16.05 9.11
CA GLY A 172 2.71 16.49 8.22
C GLY A 172 1.71 15.38 7.95
N SER A 173 0.73 15.69 7.11
CA SER A 173 -0.29 14.76 6.65
C SER A 173 -0.29 14.74 5.13
N LEU A 174 -0.37 13.54 4.54
CA LEU A 174 -0.50 13.39 3.09
C LEU A 174 -1.82 13.96 2.56
N GLN A 175 -2.83 14.11 3.43
CA GLN A 175 -4.11 14.71 3.08
C GLN A 175 -4.01 16.23 2.90
N ASP A 176 -3.05 16.87 3.56
CA ASP A 176 -2.83 18.32 3.49
C ASP A 176 -1.86 18.71 2.37
N CYS A 177 -1.20 17.73 1.74
CA CYS A 177 -0.26 17.96 0.66
C CYS A 177 -0.95 18.55 -0.57
N GLU A 178 -0.23 19.41 -1.31
CA GLU A 178 -0.68 19.98 -2.58
C GLU A 178 0.10 19.37 -3.75
N PRO A 179 -0.43 18.31 -4.38
CA PRO A 179 0.16 17.70 -5.56
C PRO A 179 -0.28 18.39 -6.86
N GLU A 180 0.66 18.61 -7.77
CA GLU A 180 0.44 19.09 -9.13
C GLU A 180 1.18 18.18 -10.11
N ALA A 181 0.45 17.60 -11.05
CA ALA A 181 0.98 16.72 -12.08
C ALA A 181 1.13 17.47 -13.40
N ALA A 182 2.25 17.25 -14.09
CA ALA A 182 2.53 17.79 -15.41
C ALA A 182 3.18 16.74 -16.32
N GLU A 183 3.13 16.94 -17.63
CA GLU A 183 3.74 16.06 -18.62
C GLU A 183 4.65 16.81 -19.59
N GLU A 184 5.60 16.09 -20.21
CA GLU A 184 6.47 16.63 -21.27
C GLU A 184 6.81 15.57 -22.34
N VAL A 185 6.99 16.03 -23.59
CA VAL A 185 7.48 15.19 -24.69
C VAL A 185 9.01 15.09 -24.63
N PRO A 186 9.60 13.88 -24.61
CA PRO A 186 11.04 13.72 -24.77
C PRO A 186 11.53 14.29 -26.11
N GLY A 187 12.47 15.23 -26.07
CA GLY A 187 13.20 15.71 -27.26
C GLY A 187 12.53 16.83 -28.07
N GLN A 188 11.41 17.39 -27.63
CA GLN A 188 10.85 18.65 -28.15
C GLN A 188 11.01 19.80 -27.14
N ASP A 189 10.68 21.03 -27.56
CA ASP A 189 10.90 22.30 -26.82
C ASP A 189 10.58 22.20 -25.31
N PRO A 190 11.35 22.84 -24.41
CA PRO A 190 11.30 22.55 -22.98
C PRO A 190 10.08 23.20 -22.33
N GLY A 191 9.01 22.42 -22.13
CA GLY A 191 7.82 22.86 -21.42
C GLY A 191 7.06 21.71 -20.77
N TRP A 192 6.80 21.84 -19.47
CA TRP A 192 5.87 20.96 -18.76
C TRP A 192 4.44 21.49 -18.90
N THR A 193 3.49 20.63 -19.26
CA THR A 193 2.06 20.95 -19.36
C THR A 193 1.32 20.36 -18.17
N GLN A 194 0.57 21.18 -17.43
CA GLN A 194 -0.20 20.70 -16.27
C GLN A 194 -1.34 19.77 -16.69
N VAL A 195 -1.41 18.59 -16.08
CA VAL A 195 -2.41 17.54 -16.41
C VAL A 195 -3.29 17.15 -15.22
N GLY A 196 -2.97 17.58 -14.00
CA GLY A 196 -3.80 17.29 -12.82
C GLY A 196 -3.34 17.95 -11.54
N CYS A 197 -4.20 17.90 -10.52
CA CYS A 197 -3.97 18.49 -9.19
C CYS A 197 -4.32 17.52 -8.04
N GLY A 198 -4.13 16.22 -8.26
CA GLY A 198 -4.41 15.17 -7.29
C GLY A 198 -3.17 14.31 -7.01
N ARG A 199 -3.20 13.55 -5.92
CA ARG A 199 -2.10 12.63 -5.57
C ARG A 199 -1.97 11.49 -6.58
N VAL A 200 -3.09 11.08 -7.16
CA VAL A 200 -3.16 10.06 -8.20
C VAL A 200 -3.47 10.73 -9.53
N HIS A 201 -2.73 10.35 -10.56
CA HIS A 201 -3.00 10.75 -11.94
C HIS A 201 -3.23 9.48 -12.77
N VAL A 202 -4.21 9.50 -13.68
CA VAL A 202 -4.50 8.39 -14.60
C VAL A 202 -4.18 8.89 -16.01
N PRO A 203 -3.04 8.51 -16.59
CA PRO A 203 -2.65 8.97 -17.92
C PRO A 203 -3.65 8.52 -18.97
N SER A 204 -3.87 9.34 -20.00
CA SER A 204 -4.71 9.02 -21.14
C SER A 204 -3.88 8.39 -22.28
N ASN A 205 -4.56 7.94 -23.34
CA ASN A 205 -3.86 7.49 -24.55
C ASN A 205 -3.13 8.63 -25.29
N GLN A 206 -3.45 9.90 -25.00
CA GLN A 206 -2.74 11.06 -25.58
C GLN A 206 -1.36 11.27 -24.93
N ASP A 207 -1.20 10.75 -23.71
CA ASP A 207 -0.02 10.95 -22.87
C ASP A 207 1.04 9.87 -23.18
N ILE A 208 0.74 8.90 -24.05
CA ILE A 208 1.68 7.85 -24.47
C ILE A 208 2.93 8.48 -25.10
N GLY A 209 4.10 8.08 -24.60
CA GLY A 209 5.39 8.64 -25.00
C GLY A 209 5.82 9.89 -24.21
N TYR A 210 4.97 10.42 -23.32
CA TYR A 210 5.31 11.54 -22.44
C TYR A 210 5.91 11.06 -21.13
N ARG A 211 6.77 11.87 -20.52
CA ARG A 211 7.16 11.69 -19.11
C ARG A 211 6.23 12.48 -18.21
N LEU A 212 6.09 12.02 -16.97
CA LEU A 212 5.28 12.69 -15.95
C LEU A 212 6.18 13.37 -14.91
N LYS A 213 5.75 14.52 -14.43
CA LYS A 213 6.32 15.22 -13.28
C LYS A 213 5.26 15.42 -12.21
N LEU A 214 5.62 15.11 -10.98
CA LEU A 214 4.85 15.45 -9.79
C LEU A 214 5.58 16.53 -9.00
N CYS A 215 4.97 17.69 -8.89
CA CYS A 215 5.35 18.73 -7.95
C CYS A 215 4.48 18.58 -6.70
N CYS A 216 5.05 18.34 -5.54
CA CYS A 216 4.28 18.14 -4.31
C CYS A 216 4.88 18.88 -3.13
N THR A 217 4.05 19.55 -2.33
CA THR A 217 4.47 20.29 -1.14
C THR A 217 3.87 19.65 0.11
N PRO A 218 4.68 19.21 1.09
CA PRO A 218 4.17 18.62 2.33
C PRO A 218 3.63 19.70 3.27
N LYS A 219 2.53 19.42 3.98
CA LYS A 219 1.88 20.36 4.91
C LYS A 219 1.38 19.68 6.20
N ASP A 220 1.13 20.48 7.24
CA ASP A 220 0.49 20.11 8.52
C ASP A 220 -0.65 21.09 8.88
N GLY A 221 -1.56 21.30 7.94
CA GLY A 221 -2.53 22.39 8.00
C GLY A 221 -1.91 23.71 7.59
N SER A 222 -1.32 24.47 8.52
CA SER A 222 -0.89 25.86 8.27
C SER A 222 0.56 26.02 7.83
N ARG A 223 1.48 25.10 8.20
CA ARG A 223 2.88 25.18 7.76
C ARG A 223 3.07 24.39 6.48
N SER A 224 4.07 24.78 5.71
CA SER A 224 4.45 24.11 4.46
C SER A 224 5.94 23.83 4.49
N GLY A 225 6.30 22.62 4.06
CA GLY A 225 7.68 22.23 3.85
C GLY A 225 8.22 22.63 2.49
N LEU A 226 9.34 22.00 2.12
CA LEU A 226 9.96 22.19 0.82
C LEU A 226 9.22 21.38 -0.26
N THR A 227 8.83 22.05 -1.35
CA THR A 227 8.27 21.41 -2.54
C THR A 227 9.30 20.45 -3.15
N LYS A 228 8.90 19.21 -3.40
CA LYS A 228 9.67 18.23 -4.19
C LYS A 228 9.12 18.15 -5.59
N GLU A 229 10.03 18.09 -6.56
CA GLU A 229 9.72 17.77 -7.96
C GLU A 229 10.25 16.37 -8.27
N LEU A 230 9.37 15.47 -8.71
CA LEU A 230 9.69 14.11 -9.11
C LEU A 230 9.41 13.98 -10.59
N VAL A 231 10.35 13.46 -11.38
CA VAL A 231 10.16 13.19 -12.81
C VAL A 231 10.23 11.68 -13.03
N SER A 232 9.30 11.13 -13.82
CA SER A 232 9.29 9.71 -14.15
C SER A 232 10.56 9.33 -14.91
N VAL A 233 11.06 8.12 -14.64
CA VAL A 233 12.23 7.57 -15.33
C VAL A 233 11.84 7.19 -16.76
N GLY A 234 10.73 6.47 -16.92
CA GLY A 234 10.15 6.08 -18.20
C GLY A 234 9.08 7.04 -18.71
N VAL A 235 8.61 6.77 -19.92
CA VAL A 235 7.45 7.40 -20.54
C VAL A 235 6.19 6.60 -20.24
N VAL A 236 5.01 7.20 -20.44
CA VAL A 236 3.74 6.46 -20.42
C VAL A 236 3.69 5.50 -21.62
N GLU A 237 3.38 4.24 -21.35
CA GLU A 237 3.22 3.18 -22.35
C GLU A 237 1.74 2.86 -22.58
N ALA A 238 1.44 2.17 -23.68
CA ALA A 238 0.09 1.68 -23.95
C ALA A 238 -0.31 0.59 -22.93
N GLY A 239 -1.50 0.68 -22.36
CA GLY A 239 -2.08 -0.39 -21.56
C GLY A 239 -2.55 -1.59 -22.41
N PRO A 240 -2.97 -2.71 -21.78
CA PRO A 240 -3.44 -3.93 -22.47
C PRO A 240 -4.73 -3.81 -23.28
N GLY A 241 -5.37 -2.63 -23.31
CA GLY A 241 -6.76 -2.52 -23.76
C GLY A 241 -7.72 -2.91 -22.66
N VAL A 242 -8.61 -3.87 -22.93
CA VAL A 242 -9.66 -4.29 -22.00
C VAL A 242 -9.11 -5.32 -21.01
N CYS A 243 -9.24 -5.05 -19.72
CA CYS A 243 -8.96 -5.99 -18.65
C CYS A 243 -10.23 -6.70 -18.18
N THR A 244 -10.10 -7.90 -17.63
CA THR A 244 -11.26 -8.70 -17.17
C THR A 244 -12.07 -8.03 -16.05
N PHE A 245 -11.48 -7.08 -15.34
CA PHE A 245 -12.14 -6.32 -14.27
C PHE A 245 -12.88 -5.07 -14.78
N ASP A 246 -12.66 -4.62 -16.03
CA ASP A 246 -13.29 -3.40 -16.55
C ASP A 246 -14.82 -3.52 -16.57
N ASN A 247 -15.35 -4.68 -17.01
CA ASN A 247 -16.79 -4.96 -16.98
C ASN A 247 -17.33 -5.09 -15.54
N ARG A 248 -16.48 -5.54 -14.61
CA ARG A 248 -16.84 -5.69 -13.18
C ARG A 248 -16.94 -4.33 -12.49
N HIS A 249 -16.10 -3.38 -12.89
CA HIS A 249 -16.14 -2.00 -12.39
C HIS A 249 -17.45 -1.27 -12.70
N ALA A 250 -18.21 -1.71 -13.72
CA ALA A 250 -19.54 -1.19 -14.00
C ALA A 250 -20.54 -1.46 -12.84
N TYR A 251 -20.31 -2.48 -12.02
CA TYR A 251 -21.12 -2.80 -10.84
C TYR A 251 -20.65 -2.06 -9.58
N THR A 252 -19.45 -1.47 -9.63
CA THR A 252 -18.78 -0.86 -8.47
C THR A 252 -18.42 0.59 -8.69
N ILE A 253 -19.15 1.29 -9.57
CA ILE A 253 -18.91 2.70 -9.94
C ILE A 253 -18.83 3.63 -8.72
N LYS A 254 -19.60 3.31 -7.67
CA LYS A 254 -19.63 4.04 -6.40
C LYS A 254 -19.31 3.11 -5.25
N GLU A 255 -18.88 3.71 -4.15
CA GLU A 255 -18.84 3.06 -2.84
C GLU A 255 -20.23 2.51 -2.49
N ALA A 256 -20.28 1.36 -1.79
CA ALA A 256 -21.55 0.83 -1.28
C ALA A 256 -22.17 1.83 -0.28
N GLU A 257 -23.47 2.07 -0.35
CA GLU A 257 -24.13 2.98 0.60
C GLU A 257 -24.43 2.25 1.91
N TRP A 258 -24.20 2.91 3.05
CA TRP A 258 -24.58 2.34 4.35
C TRP A 258 -26.10 2.04 4.36
N PRO A 259 -26.54 0.86 4.86
CA PRO A 259 -25.82 -0.08 5.70
C PRO A 259 -25.03 -1.18 4.98
N ALA A 260 -24.88 -1.13 3.66
CA ALA A 260 -24.10 -2.12 2.91
C ALA A 260 -22.59 -1.92 3.08
N VAL A 261 -21.85 -3.03 2.95
CA VAL A 261 -20.40 -3.12 3.06
C VAL A 261 -19.89 -3.96 1.90
N ARG A 262 -19.05 -3.38 1.05
CA ARG A 262 -18.43 -4.11 -0.05
C ARG A 262 -17.16 -4.82 0.41
N VAL A 263 -17.09 -6.13 0.22
CA VAL A 263 -15.97 -6.99 0.62
C VAL A 263 -15.31 -7.61 -0.60
N VAL A 264 -13.97 -7.59 -0.61
CA VAL A 264 -13.13 -8.24 -1.62
C VAL A 264 -12.26 -9.31 -0.94
N SER A 265 -12.15 -10.49 -1.56
CA SER A 265 -11.11 -11.48 -1.26
C SER A 265 -10.33 -11.79 -2.52
N TYR A 266 -8.99 -11.70 -2.48
CA TYR A 266 -8.18 -11.89 -3.68
C TYR A 266 -6.75 -12.36 -3.39
N ASN A 267 -6.39 -13.54 -3.90
CA ASN A 267 -5.00 -13.97 -4.02
C ASN A 267 -4.36 -13.25 -5.22
N ILE A 268 -3.34 -12.42 -4.97
CA ILE A 268 -2.77 -11.54 -6.00
C ILE A 268 -1.50 -12.08 -6.66
N LEU A 269 -1.18 -13.37 -6.43
CA LEU A 269 0.00 -14.06 -6.96
C LEU A 269 1.33 -13.38 -6.57
N ALA A 270 2.01 -13.93 -5.57
CA ALA A 270 3.24 -13.33 -5.06
C ALA A 270 4.34 -13.39 -6.12
N ASP A 271 5.14 -12.33 -6.19
CA ASP A 271 6.24 -12.25 -7.15
C ASP A 271 7.33 -13.28 -6.88
N VAL A 272 7.55 -13.64 -5.61
CA VAL A 272 8.45 -14.72 -5.22
C VAL A 272 8.10 -16.06 -5.91
N TYR A 273 6.82 -16.26 -6.28
CA TYR A 273 6.38 -17.44 -7.02
C TYR A 273 6.32 -17.18 -8.53
N ALA A 274 5.77 -16.06 -8.96
CA ALA A 274 5.59 -15.73 -10.39
C ALA A 274 6.91 -15.63 -11.16
N GLN A 275 7.98 -15.14 -10.53
CA GLN A 275 9.25 -14.88 -11.20
C GLN A 275 10.12 -16.12 -11.46
N THR A 276 9.76 -17.28 -10.89
CA THR A 276 10.57 -18.49 -11.02
C THR A 276 10.57 -19.04 -12.44
N GLU A 277 11.64 -19.72 -12.85
CA GLU A 277 11.70 -20.38 -14.16
C GLU A 277 10.62 -21.45 -14.31
N LEU A 278 10.29 -22.17 -13.23
CA LEU A 278 9.19 -23.12 -13.22
C LEU A 278 7.85 -22.44 -13.55
N SER A 279 7.58 -21.29 -12.93
CA SER A 279 6.36 -20.53 -13.21
C SER A 279 6.30 -20.06 -14.65
N LYS A 280 7.38 -19.49 -15.18
CA LYS A 280 7.41 -18.97 -16.55
C LYS A 280 7.33 -20.06 -17.62
N THR A 281 7.90 -21.24 -17.38
CA THR A 281 8.06 -22.28 -18.41
C THR A 281 7.08 -23.44 -18.28
N VAL A 282 6.51 -23.66 -17.08
CA VAL A 282 5.64 -24.82 -16.80
C VAL A 282 4.26 -24.39 -16.34
N LEU A 283 4.15 -23.46 -15.37
CA LEU A 283 2.84 -23.07 -14.83
C LEU A 283 2.11 -22.09 -15.77
N TYR A 284 2.83 -21.10 -16.29
CA TYR A 284 2.29 -19.99 -17.08
C TYR A 284 2.97 -19.81 -18.45
N PRO A 285 3.25 -20.89 -19.22
CA PRO A 285 3.95 -20.77 -20.51
C PRO A 285 3.14 -20.01 -21.58
N TYR A 286 1.82 -19.89 -21.39
CA TYR A 286 0.90 -19.13 -22.23
C TYR A 286 0.93 -17.62 -21.94
N CYS A 287 1.37 -17.21 -20.75
CA CYS A 287 1.35 -15.80 -20.35
C CYS A 287 2.53 -15.06 -20.99
N ALA A 288 2.27 -13.88 -21.56
CA ALA A 288 3.33 -13.05 -22.12
C ALA A 288 4.37 -12.70 -21.02
N PRO A 289 5.69 -12.87 -21.28
CA PRO A 289 6.70 -12.72 -20.22
C PRO A 289 6.72 -11.36 -19.51
N TYR A 290 6.33 -10.28 -20.21
CA TYR A 290 6.22 -8.94 -19.63
C TYR A 290 5.01 -8.82 -18.70
N ALA A 291 3.93 -9.56 -18.96
CA ALA A 291 2.70 -9.52 -18.16
C ALA A 291 2.83 -10.28 -16.83
N LEU A 292 3.83 -11.16 -16.71
CA LEU A 292 4.21 -11.78 -15.44
C LEU A 292 5.07 -10.87 -14.55
N GLN A 293 5.70 -9.83 -15.11
CA GLN A 293 6.56 -8.94 -14.34
C GLN A 293 5.75 -8.18 -13.29
N LEU A 294 6.33 -8.01 -12.11
CA LEU A 294 5.66 -7.43 -10.95
C LEU A 294 5.11 -6.02 -11.21
N ASP A 295 5.89 -5.18 -11.86
CA ASP A 295 5.54 -3.79 -12.18
C ASP A 295 4.33 -3.71 -13.11
N TYR A 296 4.24 -4.60 -14.11
CA TYR A 296 3.07 -4.72 -14.95
C TYR A 296 1.84 -5.19 -14.16
N ARG A 297 1.95 -6.30 -13.41
CA ARG A 297 0.84 -6.85 -12.62
C ARG A 297 0.34 -5.86 -11.58
N GLN A 298 1.24 -5.13 -10.92
CA GLN A 298 0.87 -4.11 -9.94
C GLN A 298 0.05 -2.97 -10.55
N ASN A 299 0.33 -2.54 -11.78
CA ASN A 299 -0.51 -1.54 -12.44
C ASN A 299 -1.95 -2.04 -12.57
N LEU A 300 -2.14 -3.29 -13.03
CA LEU A 300 -3.45 -3.92 -13.15
C LEU A 300 -4.12 -4.12 -11.79
N ILE A 301 -3.43 -4.66 -10.79
CA ILE A 301 -3.97 -4.89 -9.43
C ILE A 301 -4.43 -3.56 -8.80
N LYS A 302 -3.65 -2.48 -8.93
CA LYS A 302 -4.03 -1.16 -8.41
C LYS A 302 -5.30 -0.64 -9.08
N LYS A 303 -5.39 -0.72 -10.41
CA LYS A 303 -6.59 -0.31 -11.16
C LYS A 303 -7.79 -1.16 -10.74
N GLU A 304 -7.61 -2.47 -10.67
CA GLU A 304 -8.64 -3.43 -10.28
C GLU A 304 -9.20 -3.14 -8.89
N LEU A 305 -8.35 -3.07 -7.87
CA LEU A 305 -8.77 -2.86 -6.48
C LEU A 305 -9.36 -1.46 -6.26
N ALA A 306 -8.79 -0.42 -6.87
CA ALA A 306 -9.31 0.93 -6.76
C ALA A 306 -10.71 1.05 -7.39
N GLY A 307 -10.93 0.43 -8.56
CA GLY A 307 -12.21 0.48 -9.26
C GLY A 307 -13.32 -0.31 -8.57
N TYR A 308 -13.01 -1.24 -7.66
CA TYR A 308 -14.02 -1.92 -6.86
C TYR A 308 -14.68 -1.03 -5.80
N ASN A 309 -14.07 0.11 -5.43
CA ASN A 309 -14.60 1.00 -4.38
C ASN A 309 -15.02 0.22 -3.12
N ALA A 310 -14.20 -0.77 -2.74
CA ALA A 310 -14.51 -1.70 -1.67
C ALA A 310 -14.33 -1.08 -0.29
N ASP A 311 -15.00 -1.64 0.71
CA ASP A 311 -14.92 -1.19 2.09
C ASP A 311 -13.98 -2.05 2.93
N ILE A 312 -13.89 -3.33 2.61
CA ILE A 312 -12.96 -4.30 3.21
C ILE A 312 -12.30 -5.08 2.06
N ILE A 313 -10.97 -5.18 2.06
CA ILE A 313 -10.22 -5.94 1.06
C ILE A 313 -9.27 -6.88 1.79
N CYS A 314 -9.46 -8.18 1.63
CA CYS A 314 -8.59 -9.22 2.14
C CYS A 314 -7.76 -9.81 0.99
N LEU A 315 -6.44 -9.67 1.08
CA LEU A 315 -5.51 -10.14 0.06
C LEU A 315 -4.63 -11.26 0.60
N GLN A 316 -4.32 -12.22 -0.28
CA GLN A 316 -3.37 -13.29 -0.05
C GLN A 316 -2.21 -13.17 -1.03
N GLU A 317 -1.06 -13.77 -0.72
CA GLU A 317 0.16 -13.72 -1.55
C GLU A 317 0.68 -12.31 -1.81
N VAL A 318 0.67 -11.48 -0.77
CA VAL A 318 1.21 -10.12 -0.84
C VAL A 318 2.67 -10.12 -0.41
N ASP A 319 3.61 -9.90 -1.34
CA ASP A 319 5.01 -9.69 -0.95
C ASP A 319 5.14 -8.45 -0.05
N LYS A 320 6.09 -8.47 0.90
CA LYS A 320 6.28 -7.34 1.83
C LYS A 320 6.54 -6.01 1.10
N GLY A 321 7.34 -6.03 0.03
CA GLY A 321 7.60 -4.84 -0.80
C GLY A 321 6.35 -4.38 -1.55
N VAL A 322 5.53 -5.31 -2.05
CA VAL A 322 4.25 -4.99 -2.71
C VAL A 322 3.32 -4.27 -1.74
N PHE A 323 3.23 -4.72 -0.49
CA PHE A 323 2.42 -4.07 0.54
C PHE A 323 2.90 -2.63 0.83
N VAL A 324 4.19 -2.46 1.14
CA VAL A 324 4.75 -1.17 1.59
C VAL A 324 4.89 -0.17 0.44
N ASP A 325 5.38 -0.62 -0.71
CA ASP A 325 5.83 0.26 -1.78
C ASP A 325 4.75 0.51 -2.84
N SER A 326 3.73 -0.35 -2.94
CA SER A 326 2.74 -0.30 -4.02
C SER A 326 1.30 -0.19 -3.51
N LEU A 327 0.82 -1.18 -2.75
CA LEU A 327 -0.58 -1.25 -2.34
C LEU A 327 -0.94 -0.22 -1.28
N THR A 328 -0.10 -0.03 -0.25
CA THR A 328 -0.39 0.96 0.80
C THR A 328 -0.46 2.38 0.23
N PRO A 329 0.52 2.88 -0.56
CA PRO A 329 0.42 4.21 -1.15
C PRO A 329 -0.77 4.36 -2.10
N ALA A 330 -1.11 3.32 -2.86
CA ALA A 330 -2.23 3.34 -3.79
C ALA A 330 -3.56 3.39 -3.04
N LEU A 331 -3.84 2.44 -2.15
CA LEU A 331 -5.13 2.32 -1.48
C LEU A 331 -5.36 3.40 -0.40
N ASP A 332 -4.31 3.94 0.21
CA ASP A 332 -4.41 5.14 1.05
C ASP A 332 -4.93 6.34 0.25
N ALA A 333 -4.48 6.50 -1.00
CA ALA A 333 -4.99 7.56 -1.88
C ALA A 333 -6.47 7.37 -2.26
N PHE A 334 -7.01 6.15 -2.11
CA PHE A 334 -8.43 5.82 -2.28
C PHE A 334 -9.19 5.72 -0.93
N GLY A 335 -8.56 6.12 0.18
CA GLY A 335 -9.19 6.23 1.50
C GLY A 335 -9.22 4.94 2.33
N LEU A 336 -8.38 3.96 2.02
CA LEU A 336 -8.27 2.73 2.81
C LEU A 336 -6.98 2.70 3.64
N ASP A 337 -7.11 2.26 4.89
CA ASP A 337 -5.99 1.89 5.75
C ASP A 337 -5.75 0.38 5.68
N GLY A 338 -4.50 -0.06 5.85
CA GLY A 338 -4.12 -1.46 5.67
C GLY A 338 -3.26 -2.01 6.80
N VAL A 339 -3.43 -3.31 7.09
CA VAL A 339 -2.57 -4.07 8.00
C VAL A 339 -2.03 -5.31 7.33
N PHE A 340 -0.75 -5.59 7.52
CA PHE A 340 -0.04 -6.71 6.91
C PHE A 340 0.42 -7.72 7.95
N ARG A 341 0.25 -9.01 7.64
CA ARG A 341 0.80 -10.15 8.38
C ARG A 341 1.67 -10.99 7.45
N VAL A 342 2.98 -10.91 7.64
CA VAL A 342 3.93 -11.79 6.95
C VAL A 342 3.78 -13.23 7.45
N LYS A 343 3.94 -14.22 6.56
CA LYS A 343 4.12 -15.61 6.95
C LYS A 343 5.62 -15.84 7.15
N GLU A 344 6.10 -16.08 8.37
CA GLU A 344 7.53 -15.95 8.71
C GLU A 344 8.53 -16.75 7.85
N LYS A 345 8.10 -17.90 7.30
CA LYS A 345 8.93 -18.75 6.41
C LYS A 345 8.76 -18.44 4.92
N GLN A 346 7.87 -17.52 4.58
CA GLN A 346 7.53 -17.11 3.21
C GLN A 346 7.80 -15.61 3.06
N HIS A 347 8.19 -15.16 1.87
CA HIS A 347 8.45 -13.74 1.61
C HIS A 347 7.16 -12.94 1.31
N GLU A 348 6.01 -13.62 1.38
CA GLU A 348 4.66 -13.09 1.19
C GLU A 348 3.80 -13.24 2.45
N GLY A 349 2.63 -12.61 2.44
CA GLY A 349 1.70 -12.68 3.54
C GLY A 349 0.28 -12.26 3.20
N LEU A 350 -0.45 -11.93 4.25
CA LEU A 350 -1.86 -11.59 4.24
C LEU A 350 -2.02 -10.10 4.50
N THR A 351 -2.96 -9.46 3.81
CA THR A 351 -3.29 -8.06 4.06
C THR A 351 -4.80 -7.88 4.21
N THR A 352 -5.20 -7.04 5.17
CA THR A 352 -6.58 -6.55 5.27
C THR A 352 -6.55 -5.03 5.16
N PHE A 353 -7.20 -4.49 4.13
CA PHE A 353 -7.50 -3.07 4.02
C PHE A 353 -8.95 -2.79 4.44
N TYR A 354 -9.19 -1.62 5.01
CA TYR A 354 -10.52 -1.16 5.41
C TYR A 354 -10.69 0.33 5.13
N ARG A 355 -11.87 0.72 4.66
CA ARG A 355 -12.19 2.11 4.31
C ARG A 355 -12.28 2.98 5.57
N ARG A 356 -11.38 3.97 5.66
CA ARG A 356 -11.20 4.86 6.82
C ARG A 356 -12.46 5.66 7.17
N SER A 357 -13.30 5.98 6.17
CA SER A 357 -14.55 6.70 6.38
C SER A 357 -15.66 5.84 7.00
N LYS A 358 -15.54 4.51 6.97
CA LYS A 358 -16.56 3.57 7.47
C LYS A 358 -16.08 2.76 8.66
N PHE A 359 -14.79 2.46 8.73
CA PHE A 359 -14.24 1.57 9.74
C PHE A 359 -13.03 2.14 10.44
N ARG A 360 -12.92 1.81 11.72
CA ARG A 360 -11.72 2.01 12.54
C ARG A 360 -11.23 0.68 13.08
N LEU A 361 -9.94 0.39 12.92
CA LEU A 361 -9.31 -0.78 13.52
C LEU A 361 -9.21 -0.62 15.04
N LEU A 362 -9.78 -1.56 15.79
CA LEU A 362 -9.70 -1.60 17.26
C LEU A 362 -8.54 -2.45 17.76
N SER A 363 -8.38 -3.65 17.21
CA SER A 363 -7.34 -4.61 17.63
C SER A 363 -7.06 -5.66 16.56
N ARG A 364 -5.89 -6.31 16.67
CA ARG A 364 -5.46 -7.41 15.82
C ARG A 364 -5.16 -8.64 16.66
N HIS A 365 -5.48 -9.82 16.13
CA HIS A 365 -5.34 -11.11 16.81
C HIS A 365 -4.76 -12.18 15.88
N ASP A 366 -3.71 -11.80 15.14
CA ASP A 366 -3.09 -12.65 14.13
C ASP A 366 -2.32 -13.82 14.78
N ILE A 367 -2.44 -15.01 14.22
CA ILE A 367 -1.74 -16.22 14.69
C ILE A 367 -1.06 -16.99 13.56
N VAL A 368 -0.02 -17.76 13.91
CA VAL A 368 0.47 -18.86 13.07
C VAL A 368 -0.25 -20.12 13.54
N LEU A 369 -0.98 -20.80 12.66
CA LEU A 369 -1.91 -21.88 13.04
C LEU A 369 -1.20 -23.06 13.73
N SER A 370 -0.01 -23.41 13.25
CA SER A 370 0.80 -24.49 13.83
C SER A 370 1.33 -24.17 15.23
N GLU A 371 1.69 -22.91 15.48
CA GLU A 371 2.16 -22.46 16.79
C GLU A 371 0.98 -22.43 17.77
N ALA A 372 -0.12 -21.78 17.38
CA ALA A 372 -1.34 -21.70 18.19
C ALA A 372 -1.83 -23.09 18.63
N LEU A 373 -1.87 -24.05 17.70
CA LEU A 373 -2.24 -25.45 18.00
C LEU A 373 -1.46 -26.05 19.18
N THR A 374 -0.20 -25.64 19.38
CA THR A 374 0.66 -26.20 20.44
C THR A 374 0.78 -25.32 21.68
N SER A 375 0.67 -24.01 21.53
CA SER A 375 0.94 -23.05 22.61
C SER A 375 -0.31 -22.56 23.32
N ASP A 376 -1.47 -22.56 22.66
CA ASP A 376 -2.71 -22.00 23.20
C ASP A 376 -3.61 -23.11 23.80
N PRO A 377 -3.98 -23.01 25.10
CA PRO A 377 -4.87 -23.97 25.74
C PRO A 377 -6.22 -24.17 25.05
N ILE A 378 -6.73 -23.20 24.30
CA ILE A 378 -8.03 -23.32 23.59
C ILE A 378 -8.01 -24.44 22.54
N HIS A 379 -6.83 -24.85 22.07
CA HIS A 379 -6.64 -25.92 21.07
C HIS A 379 -6.24 -27.26 21.68
N SER A 380 -6.20 -27.39 23.01
CA SER A 380 -5.72 -28.60 23.70
C SER A 380 -6.42 -29.90 23.27
N GLU A 381 -7.75 -29.89 23.13
CA GLU A 381 -8.51 -31.05 22.66
C GLU A 381 -8.15 -31.43 21.21
N LEU A 382 -8.03 -30.44 20.32
CA LEU A 382 -7.64 -30.68 18.93
C LEU A 382 -6.20 -31.20 18.85
N LEU A 383 -5.29 -30.65 19.65
CA LEU A 383 -3.91 -31.10 19.75
C LEU A 383 -3.81 -32.54 20.23
N GLU A 384 -4.63 -32.95 21.22
CA GLU A 384 -4.67 -34.32 21.71
C GLU A 384 -5.08 -35.28 20.58
N ARG A 385 -6.16 -34.98 19.86
CA ARG A 385 -6.64 -35.78 18.72
C ARG A 385 -5.60 -35.87 17.60
N VAL A 386 -4.98 -34.75 17.22
CA VAL A 386 -3.93 -34.73 16.18
C VAL A 386 -2.67 -35.48 16.64
N SER A 387 -2.36 -35.46 17.95
CA SER A 387 -1.20 -36.16 18.51
C SER A 387 -1.33 -37.69 18.45
N ALA A 388 -2.51 -38.24 18.20
CA ALA A 388 -2.70 -39.65 17.92
C ALA A 388 -2.03 -40.10 16.60
N ASN A 389 -1.75 -39.17 15.68
CA ASN A 389 -0.98 -39.41 14.46
C ASN A 389 0.25 -38.47 14.39
N SER A 390 1.42 -38.99 14.75
CA SER A 390 2.66 -38.21 14.76
C SER A 390 3.07 -37.70 13.38
N ALA A 391 2.84 -38.46 12.31
CA ALA A 391 3.19 -38.05 10.94
C ALA A 391 2.37 -36.83 10.49
N LEU A 392 1.06 -36.85 10.73
CA LEU A 392 0.18 -35.71 10.46
C LEU A 392 0.57 -34.50 11.32
N LYS A 393 0.80 -34.72 12.62
CA LYS A 393 1.24 -33.66 13.54
C LYS A 393 2.51 -32.98 13.05
N ASP A 394 3.56 -33.75 12.76
CA ASP A 394 4.83 -33.22 12.29
C ASP A 394 4.66 -32.44 10.98
N LYS A 395 3.81 -32.94 10.07
CA LYS A 395 3.48 -32.23 8.84
C LYS A 395 2.79 -30.90 9.11
N ILE A 396 1.86 -30.82 10.06
CA ILE A 396 1.18 -29.56 10.43
C ILE A 396 2.17 -28.58 11.06
N LEU A 397 2.99 -29.04 12.01
CA LEU A 397 3.94 -28.19 12.76
C LEU A 397 5.03 -27.58 11.87
N GLN A 398 5.33 -28.19 10.73
CA GLN A 398 6.26 -27.63 9.76
C GLN A 398 5.66 -26.49 8.92
N ARG A 399 4.34 -26.30 8.91
CA ARG A 399 3.67 -25.25 8.13
C ARG A 399 3.75 -23.90 8.84
N SER A 400 3.81 -22.82 8.06
CA SER A 400 3.82 -21.42 8.51
C SER A 400 2.53 -20.68 8.15
N THR A 401 1.44 -21.42 7.92
CA THR A 401 0.14 -20.82 7.57
C THR A 401 -0.31 -19.87 8.67
N ALA A 402 -0.60 -18.64 8.27
CA ALA A 402 -1.09 -17.59 9.16
C ALA A 402 -2.61 -17.41 9.02
N LEU A 403 -3.22 -16.95 10.10
CA LEU A 403 -4.55 -16.38 10.13
C LEU A 403 -4.42 -14.93 10.58
N GLN A 404 -4.87 -14.00 9.74
CA GLN A 404 -4.94 -12.58 10.06
C GLN A 404 -6.34 -12.27 10.59
N VAL A 405 -6.44 -11.57 11.72
CA VAL A 405 -7.71 -11.25 12.38
C VAL A 405 -7.73 -9.80 12.79
N SER A 406 -8.71 -9.05 12.29
CA SER A 406 -8.90 -7.62 12.58
C SER A 406 -10.29 -7.38 13.15
N ILE A 407 -10.36 -6.74 14.32
CA ILE A 407 -11.62 -6.24 14.88
C ILE A 407 -11.79 -4.80 14.42
N LEU A 408 -12.82 -4.57 13.62
CA LEU A 408 -13.17 -3.24 13.12
C LEU A 408 -14.43 -2.73 13.83
N GLU A 409 -14.46 -1.43 14.11
CA GLU A 409 -15.62 -0.68 14.56
C GLU A 409 -16.26 0.05 13.38
N ASP A 410 -17.58 -0.02 13.25
CA ASP A 410 -18.32 0.75 12.26
C ASP A 410 -18.54 2.19 12.75
N LEU A 411 -17.97 3.15 12.03
CA LEU A 411 -18.05 4.56 12.37
C LEU A 411 -19.46 5.15 12.20
N ASN A 412 -20.32 4.52 11.39
CA ASN A 412 -21.72 4.92 11.22
C ASN A 412 -22.63 4.36 12.33
N LYS A 413 -22.15 3.36 13.07
CA LYS A 413 -22.81 2.79 14.26
C LYS A 413 -21.73 2.35 15.26
N PRO A 414 -21.17 3.26 16.07
CA PRO A 414 -19.95 3.01 16.86
C PRO A 414 -19.98 1.79 17.79
N ASP A 415 -21.15 1.36 18.26
CA ASP A 415 -21.27 0.15 19.10
C ASP A 415 -21.23 -1.16 18.28
N ARG A 416 -21.30 -1.08 16.94
CA ARG A 416 -21.24 -2.23 16.03
C ARG A 416 -19.79 -2.53 15.66
N LYS A 417 -19.36 -3.74 16.01
CA LYS A 417 -18.06 -4.30 15.63
C LYS A 417 -18.23 -5.37 14.54
N VAL A 418 -17.15 -5.70 13.87
CA VAL A 418 -17.05 -6.86 12.95
C VAL A 418 -15.69 -7.52 13.09
N CYS A 419 -15.69 -8.85 13.08
CA CYS A 419 -14.48 -9.65 13.03
C CYS A 419 -14.17 -9.98 11.57
N VAL A 420 -13.08 -9.44 11.04
CA VAL A 420 -12.61 -9.72 9.69
C VAL A 420 -11.41 -10.65 9.78
N ALA A 421 -11.54 -11.84 9.21
CA ALA A 421 -10.51 -12.84 9.15
C ALA A 421 -10.03 -13.05 7.70
N ASN A 422 -8.73 -13.31 7.54
CA ASN A 422 -8.09 -13.57 6.26
C ASN A 422 -7.08 -14.71 6.42
N THR A 423 -7.06 -15.67 5.51
CA THR A 423 -6.07 -16.76 5.52
C THR A 423 -5.69 -17.21 4.11
N HIS A 424 -4.60 -17.99 4.02
CA HIS A 424 -4.19 -18.72 2.84
C HIS A 424 -3.74 -20.11 3.30
N LEU A 425 -4.63 -21.11 3.18
CA LEU A 425 -4.43 -22.47 3.69
C LEU A 425 -3.44 -23.27 2.86
N TYR A 426 -3.03 -24.44 3.37
CA TYR A 426 -2.02 -25.28 2.73
C TYR A 426 -2.41 -25.74 1.31
N TRP A 427 -1.58 -25.37 0.33
CA TRP A 427 -1.83 -25.52 -1.11
C TRP A 427 -1.83 -26.96 -1.64
N HIS A 428 -1.12 -27.89 -0.98
CA HIS A 428 -0.84 -29.18 -1.59
C HIS A 428 -2.14 -29.95 -1.88
N PRO A 429 -2.35 -30.50 -3.10
CA PRO A 429 -3.61 -31.14 -3.48
C PRO A 429 -4.02 -32.28 -2.53
N LYS A 430 -3.05 -33.08 -2.07
CA LYS A 430 -3.27 -34.17 -1.10
C LYS A 430 -3.39 -33.71 0.35
N GLY A 431 -3.30 -32.41 0.64
CA GLY A 431 -3.25 -31.85 1.99
C GLY A 431 -4.60 -31.58 2.65
N GLY A 432 -5.68 -32.26 2.26
CA GLY A 432 -7.02 -32.08 2.83
C GLY A 432 -7.04 -32.23 4.35
N ASN A 433 -6.47 -33.31 4.89
CA ASN A 433 -6.29 -33.53 6.32
C ASN A 433 -5.59 -32.36 7.06
N VAL A 434 -4.55 -31.79 6.46
CA VAL A 434 -3.84 -30.61 7.01
C VAL A 434 -4.76 -29.39 7.01
N ARG A 435 -5.47 -29.13 5.91
CA ARG A 435 -6.41 -28.00 5.81
C ARG A 435 -7.57 -28.11 6.78
N LEU A 436 -8.07 -29.33 7.03
CA LEU A 436 -9.10 -29.58 8.04
C LEU A 436 -8.64 -29.18 9.45
N VAL A 437 -7.43 -29.58 9.87
CA VAL A 437 -6.89 -29.15 11.17
C VAL A 437 -6.65 -27.64 11.20
N GLN A 438 -6.11 -27.07 10.13
CA GLN A 438 -5.91 -25.62 10.02
C GLN A 438 -7.22 -24.84 10.19
N MET A 439 -8.30 -25.30 9.56
CA MET A 439 -9.63 -24.72 9.71
C MET A 439 -10.15 -24.88 11.15
N GLY A 440 -9.96 -26.04 11.77
CA GLY A 440 -10.33 -26.27 13.17
C GLY A 440 -9.67 -25.27 14.13
N VAL A 441 -8.35 -25.08 14.00
CA VAL A 441 -7.61 -24.06 14.78
C VAL A 441 -8.16 -22.67 14.49
N ALA A 442 -8.35 -22.31 13.21
CA ALA A 442 -8.84 -21.00 12.83
C ALA A 442 -10.22 -20.68 13.41
N LEU A 443 -11.18 -21.60 13.30
CA LEU A 443 -12.54 -21.40 13.82
C LEU A 443 -12.56 -21.34 15.35
N GLN A 444 -11.80 -22.17 16.06
CA GLN A 444 -11.68 -22.08 17.52
C GLN A 444 -11.11 -20.73 17.96
N HIS A 445 -10.04 -20.26 17.29
CA HIS A 445 -9.44 -18.97 17.58
C HIS A 445 -10.39 -17.81 17.30
N LEU A 446 -11.06 -17.81 16.15
CA LEU A 446 -12.03 -16.78 15.79
C LEU A 446 -13.20 -16.72 16.78
N SER A 447 -13.69 -17.88 17.23
CA SER A 447 -14.74 -17.94 18.24
C SER A 447 -14.28 -17.33 19.57
N HIS A 448 -13.05 -17.63 20.00
CA HIS A 448 -12.48 -17.08 21.22
C HIS A 448 -12.28 -15.55 21.13
N VAL A 449 -11.72 -15.07 20.03
CA VAL A 449 -11.54 -13.62 19.80
C VAL A 449 -12.88 -12.89 19.81
N ILE A 450 -13.91 -13.44 19.14
CA ILE A 450 -15.24 -12.84 19.15
C ILE A 450 -15.84 -12.85 20.57
N SER A 451 -15.74 -13.97 21.32
CA SER A 451 -16.34 -14.04 22.65
C SER A 451 -15.69 -13.11 23.66
N GLU A 452 -14.35 -12.97 23.63
CA GLU A 452 -13.62 -12.19 24.63
C GLU A 452 -13.44 -10.71 24.26
N VAL A 453 -13.28 -10.39 22.97
CA VAL A 453 -12.86 -9.04 22.53
C VAL A 453 -14.00 -8.26 21.88
N ALA A 454 -14.84 -8.95 21.11
CA ALA A 454 -15.92 -8.33 20.37
C ALA A 454 -17.23 -9.15 20.46
N PRO A 455 -17.82 -9.30 21.66
CA PRO A 455 -19.00 -10.15 21.85
C PRO A 455 -20.12 -9.78 20.87
N GLY A 456 -20.63 -10.78 20.15
CA GLY A 456 -21.70 -10.61 19.16
C GLY A 456 -21.27 -9.97 17.85
N ALA A 457 -19.99 -9.67 17.65
CA ALA A 457 -19.50 -9.21 16.36
C ALA A 457 -19.64 -10.34 15.32
N PRO A 458 -20.26 -10.07 14.16
CA PRO A 458 -20.32 -11.04 13.09
C PRO A 458 -18.95 -11.26 12.44
N LEU A 459 -18.79 -12.45 11.88
CA LEU A 459 -17.59 -12.89 11.17
C LEU A 459 -17.73 -12.67 9.66
N ILE A 460 -16.71 -12.04 9.07
CA ILE A 460 -16.38 -12.10 7.64
C ILE A 460 -15.04 -12.83 7.54
N PHE A 461 -15.03 -14.04 6.98
CA PHE A 461 -13.83 -14.86 6.85
C PHE A 461 -13.48 -15.06 5.37
N CYS A 462 -12.55 -14.25 4.91
CA CYS A 462 -11.99 -14.28 3.56
C CYS A 462 -10.78 -15.21 3.49
N GLY A 463 -10.44 -15.66 2.28
CA GLY A 463 -9.19 -16.37 2.07
C GLY A 463 -9.14 -17.18 0.80
N ASP A 464 -7.92 -17.62 0.49
CA ASP A 464 -7.65 -18.76 -0.36
C ASP A 464 -7.59 -20.01 0.54
N PHE A 465 -8.62 -20.83 0.45
CA PHE A 465 -8.76 -22.01 1.29
C PHE A 465 -8.14 -23.25 0.65
N ASN A 466 -7.63 -23.15 -0.58
CA ASN A 466 -7.07 -24.28 -1.33
C ASN A 466 -7.96 -25.53 -1.30
N SER A 467 -9.29 -25.32 -1.28
CA SER A 467 -10.30 -26.36 -1.04
C SER A 467 -11.51 -26.14 -1.95
N SER A 468 -11.89 -27.17 -2.71
CA SER A 468 -13.06 -27.15 -3.58
C SER A 468 -14.38 -27.29 -2.81
N PRO A 469 -15.55 -26.85 -3.32
CA PRO A 469 -16.81 -26.97 -2.60
C PRO A 469 -17.22 -28.41 -2.23
N SER A 470 -16.75 -29.41 -2.98
CA SER A 470 -16.98 -30.83 -2.69
C SER A 470 -16.23 -31.34 -1.46
N SER A 471 -15.34 -30.55 -0.85
CA SER A 471 -14.50 -30.96 0.28
C SER A 471 -15.04 -30.59 1.66
N GLY A 472 -16.33 -30.24 1.82
CA GLY A 472 -16.96 -30.25 3.15
C GLY A 472 -18.17 -29.32 3.35
N ASN A 473 -19.38 -29.90 3.42
CA ASN A 473 -20.55 -29.26 4.04
C ASN A 473 -20.93 -29.86 5.40
N SER A 474 -20.07 -30.74 5.90
CA SER A 474 -20.03 -31.32 7.24
C SER A 474 -18.80 -32.21 7.21
N THR A 475 -17.90 -32.14 8.19
CA THR A 475 -16.78 -33.10 8.31
C THR A 475 -17.12 -34.11 9.39
N PRO A 476 -17.98 -35.10 9.10
CA PRO A 476 -18.12 -36.25 9.97
C PRO A 476 -16.76 -36.97 10.05
N GLU A 477 -16.58 -37.78 11.08
CA GLU A 477 -15.36 -38.57 11.31
C GLU A 477 -14.90 -39.38 10.08
N GLY A 478 -15.83 -39.76 9.20
CA GLY A 478 -15.59 -40.45 7.93
C GLY A 478 -15.35 -39.59 6.69
N HIS A 479 -15.07 -38.28 6.81
CA HIS A 479 -14.80 -37.42 5.65
C HIS A 479 -13.54 -37.86 4.89
N ALA A 480 -13.63 -37.94 3.55
CA ALA A 480 -12.56 -38.49 2.71
C ALA A 480 -11.22 -37.74 2.87
N ASP A 481 -11.28 -36.43 3.10
CA ASP A 481 -10.08 -35.60 3.27
C ASP A 481 -9.21 -35.99 4.46
N TRP A 482 -9.75 -36.67 5.48
CA TRP A 482 -8.93 -37.18 6.58
C TRP A 482 -7.87 -38.18 6.13
N SER A 483 -8.09 -38.82 4.98
CA SER A 483 -7.19 -39.79 4.37
C SER A 483 -6.51 -39.29 3.08
N SER A 484 -6.61 -37.98 2.77
CA SER A 484 -6.18 -37.41 1.49
C SER A 484 -4.69 -37.58 1.18
N SER A 485 -3.85 -37.68 2.22
CA SER A 485 -2.40 -37.90 2.10
C SER A 485 -1.98 -39.37 2.14
N GLY A 486 -2.94 -40.31 2.21
CA GLY A 486 -2.67 -41.74 2.38
C GLY A 486 -2.74 -42.21 3.83
N PRO A 487 -2.54 -43.52 4.09
CA PRO A 487 -2.84 -44.14 5.37
C PRO A 487 -1.92 -43.67 6.51
N GLU A 488 -0.67 -43.32 6.22
CA GLU A 488 0.32 -42.92 7.24
C GLU A 488 -0.06 -41.61 7.93
N GLU A 489 -0.68 -40.68 7.20
CA GLU A 489 -1.11 -39.37 7.71
C GLU A 489 -2.63 -39.30 7.93
N SER A 490 -3.32 -40.43 7.85
CA SER A 490 -4.77 -40.48 8.03
C SER A 490 -5.14 -40.27 9.49
N CYS A 491 -6.09 -39.38 9.74
CA CYS A 491 -6.58 -39.11 11.09
C CYS A 491 -8.05 -38.74 11.05
N SER A 492 -8.93 -39.68 11.37
CA SER A 492 -10.36 -39.44 11.41
C SER A 492 -10.75 -38.77 12.73
N MET A 493 -11.36 -37.59 12.66
CA MET A 493 -11.92 -36.91 13.82
C MET A 493 -13.08 -36.01 13.44
N GLU A 494 -13.97 -35.75 14.39
CA GLU A 494 -14.90 -34.63 14.29
C GLU A 494 -14.18 -33.33 14.67
N LEU A 495 -14.40 -32.26 13.89
CA LEU A 495 -13.88 -30.95 14.24
C LEU A 495 -14.90 -30.21 15.11
N PRO A 496 -14.55 -29.81 16.34
CA PRO A 496 -15.42 -28.95 17.13
C PRO A 496 -15.46 -27.55 16.48
N SER A 497 -16.63 -27.13 16.00
CA SER A 497 -16.89 -25.74 15.61
C SER A 497 -18.02 -25.18 16.46
N THR A 498 -17.79 -24.02 17.05
CA THR A 498 -18.79 -23.24 17.78
C THR A 498 -19.60 -22.34 16.85
N PHE A 499 -19.16 -22.16 15.60
CA PHE A 499 -19.92 -21.42 14.60
C PHE A 499 -21.03 -22.29 14.00
N PRO A 500 -22.24 -21.74 13.77
CA PRO A 500 -23.20 -22.36 12.87
C PRO A 500 -22.59 -22.47 11.46
N PRO A 501 -23.17 -23.29 10.56
CA PRO A 501 -22.69 -23.40 9.19
C PRO A 501 -22.53 -22.02 8.53
N LEU A 502 -21.30 -21.71 8.14
CA LEU A 502 -20.99 -20.45 7.47
C LEU A 502 -21.48 -20.51 6.02
N LEU A 503 -21.96 -19.37 5.52
CA LEU A 503 -22.41 -19.22 4.14
C LEU A 503 -21.27 -18.64 3.30
N SER A 504 -20.97 -19.23 2.14
CA SER A 504 -20.13 -18.58 1.13
C SER A 504 -20.93 -17.47 0.43
N ALA A 505 -20.56 -16.21 0.67
CA ALA A 505 -21.27 -15.05 0.14
C ALA A 505 -21.27 -14.98 -1.39
N CYS A 506 -20.18 -15.41 -2.02
CA CYS A 506 -20.06 -15.49 -3.49
C CYS A 506 -20.51 -16.86 -4.04
N SER A 507 -21.24 -17.65 -3.24
CA SER A 507 -21.70 -19.00 -3.56
C SER A 507 -20.56 -19.97 -3.92
N GLN A 508 -20.70 -20.76 -4.99
CA GLN A 508 -19.71 -21.76 -5.42
C GLN A 508 -19.44 -21.58 -6.92
N PRO A 509 -18.61 -20.60 -7.31
CA PRO A 509 -18.25 -20.41 -8.72
C PRO A 509 -17.65 -21.68 -9.33
N ALA A 510 -17.68 -21.80 -10.66
CA ALA A 510 -17.02 -22.93 -11.34
C ALA A 510 -15.52 -22.99 -11.02
N TYR A 511 -14.91 -21.81 -10.94
CA TYR A 511 -13.53 -21.64 -10.53
C TYR A 511 -13.28 -20.22 -10.01
N THR A 512 -12.29 -20.09 -9.15
CA THR A 512 -11.70 -18.82 -8.72
C THR A 512 -10.20 -18.79 -9.01
N ASN A 513 -9.57 -19.95 -9.20
CA ASN A 513 -8.23 -20.12 -9.78
C ASN A 513 -8.35 -20.81 -11.15
N TYR A 514 -7.64 -20.32 -12.18
CA TYR A 514 -7.68 -20.90 -13.53
C TYR A 514 -6.31 -20.83 -14.23
N VAL A 515 -5.59 -21.96 -14.26
CA VAL A 515 -4.26 -22.09 -14.87
C VAL A 515 -4.22 -23.21 -15.92
N GLY A 516 -3.14 -23.27 -16.68
CA GLY A 516 -2.87 -24.39 -17.60
C GLY A 516 -2.81 -25.73 -16.85
N GLY A 517 -3.86 -26.54 -16.96
CA GLY A 517 -3.94 -27.88 -16.37
C GLY A 517 -4.68 -27.98 -15.03
N PHE A 518 -5.10 -26.87 -14.42
CA PHE A 518 -5.94 -26.88 -13.22
C PHE A 518 -6.89 -25.68 -13.18
N HIS A 519 -8.13 -25.91 -12.76
CA HIS A 519 -9.05 -24.85 -12.39
C HIS A 519 -9.99 -25.32 -11.27
N GLY A 520 -10.30 -24.44 -10.33
CA GLY A 520 -11.17 -24.79 -9.22
C GLY A 520 -11.58 -23.58 -8.39
N CYS A 521 -12.69 -23.73 -7.65
CA CYS A 521 -13.12 -22.75 -6.67
C CYS A 521 -12.35 -23.00 -5.38
N LEU A 522 -11.38 -22.13 -5.09
CA LEU A 522 -10.49 -22.23 -3.92
C LEU A 522 -10.71 -21.07 -2.94
N ASP A 523 -11.24 -19.97 -3.43
CA ASP A 523 -11.41 -18.72 -2.68
C ASP A 523 -12.85 -18.59 -2.20
N TYR A 524 -13.02 -18.06 -0.98
CA TYR A 524 -14.34 -17.84 -0.39
C TYR A 524 -14.37 -16.56 0.45
N ILE A 525 -15.58 -15.99 0.56
CA ILE A 525 -15.93 -14.98 1.57
C ILE A 525 -17.01 -15.63 2.42
N PHE A 526 -16.62 -16.22 3.55
CA PHE A 526 -17.56 -16.85 4.48
C PHE A 526 -18.18 -15.83 5.43
N ILE A 527 -19.49 -15.93 5.65
CA ILE A 527 -20.25 -15.06 6.55
C ILE A 527 -21.16 -15.89 7.45
N GLN A 528 -21.56 -15.33 8.59
CA GLN A 528 -22.62 -15.89 9.41
C GLN A 528 -23.99 -15.46 8.86
N PRO A 529 -24.83 -16.39 8.35
CA PRO A 529 -26.07 -16.04 7.66
C PRO A 529 -27.11 -15.36 8.56
N ASP A 530 -27.07 -15.60 9.87
CA ASP A 530 -27.97 -14.95 10.83
C ASP A 530 -27.62 -13.46 11.03
N SER A 531 -26.35 -13.09 10.85
CA SER A 531 -25.86 -11.75 11.16
C SER A 531 -25.62 -10.87 9.92
N MET A 532 -25.44 -11.48 8.75
CA MET A 532 -25.19 -10.80 7.48
C MET A 532 -25.92 -11.48 6.33
N GLN A 533 -26.41 -10.67 5.39
CA GLN A 533 -27.03 -11.10 4.15
C GLN A 533 -26.25 -10.59 2.95
N VAL A 534 -26.29 -11.36 1.86
CA VAL A 534 -25.68 -10.97 0.58
C VAL A 534 -26.67 -10.08 -0.17
N GLU A 535 -26.29 -8.84 -0.45
CA GLU A 535 -27.10 -7.88 -1.21
C GLU A 535 -26.84 -8.02 -2.71
N GLN A 536 -25.57 -8.14 -3.10
CA GLN A 536 -25.18 -8.50 -4.46
C GLN A 536 -23.83 -9.20 -4.50
N VAL A 537 -23.63 -10.00 -5.54
CA VAL A 537 -22.33 -10.58 -5.91
C VAL A 537 -21.94 -9.97 -7.25
N ILE A 538 -20.76 -9.37 -7.32
CA ILE A 538 -20.25 -8.80 -8.56
C ILE A 538 -19.79 -9.99 -9.42
N PRO A 539 -20.33 -10.14 -10.64
CA PRO A 539 -20.07 -11.31 -11.46
C PRO A 539 -18.57 -11.49 -11.72
N LEU A 540 -18.12 -12.76 -11.73
CA LEU A 540 -16.78 -13.10 -12.21
C LEU A 540 -16.70 -12.83 -13.73
N PRO A 541 -15.48 -12.66 -14.29
CA PRO A 541 -15.30 -12.62 -15.73
C PRO A 541 -15.90 -13.86 -16.40
N SER A 542 -16.45 -13.69 -17.59
CA SER A 542 -16.95 -14.80 -18.39
C SER A 542 -15.83 -15.78 -18.72
N HIS A 543 -16.19 -17.04 -19.00
CA HIS A 543 -15.22 -18.04 -19.41
C HIS A 543 -14.44 -17.63 -20.67
N GLN A 544 -15.08 -16.89 -21.59
CA GLN A 544 -14.43 -16.35 -22.77
C GLN A 544 -13.35 -15.30 -22.40
N GLU A 545 -13.63 -14.39 -21.46
CA GLU A 545 -12.64 -13.43 -20.98
C GLU A 545 -11.44 -14.13 -20.32
N VAL A 546 -11.69 -15.16 -19.50
CA VAL A 546 -10.66 -15.94 -18.81
C VAL A 546 -9.77 -16.73 -19.78
N THR A 547 -10.35 -17.28 -20.85
CA THR A 547 -9.64 -18.14 -21.82
C THR A 547 -9.17 -17.41 -23.08
N THR A 548 -9.36 -16.09 -23.16
CA THR A 548 -8.90 -15.28 -24.31
C THR A 548 -7.41 -15.46 -24.58
N TYR A 549 -6.62 -15.64 -23.52
CA TYR A 549 -5.18 -15.92 -23.57
C TYR A 549 -4.86 -17.31 -23.00
N GLU A 550 -5.71 -18.31 -23.28
CA GLU A 550 -5.64 -19.70 -22.79
C GLU A 550 -6.03 -19.86 -21.32
N ALA A 551 -5.37 -19.16 -20.40
CA ALA A 551 -5.62 -19.20 -18.96
C ALA A 551 -5.11 -17.93 -18.24
N LEU A 552 -5.06 -17.94 -16.91
CA LEU A 552 -4.59 -16.84 -16.06
C LEU A 552 -3.21 -17.16 -15.45
N PRO A 553 -2.34 -16.18 -15.13
CA PRO A 553 -2.48 -14.75 -15.46
C PRO A 553 -2.33 -14.50 -16.97
N SER A 554 -2.66 -13.30 -17.40
CA SER A 554 -2.53 -12.88 -18.81
C SER A 554 -2.21 -11.39 -18.92
N VAL A 555 -2.05 -10.89 -20.14
CA VAL A 555 -1.90 -9.44 -20.39
C VAL A 555 -3.09 -8.63 -19.86
N ALA A 556 -4.27 -9.24 -19.71
CA ALA A 556 -5.51 -8.62 -19.28
C ALA A 556 -5.94 -9.00 -17.85
N HIS A 557 -5.17 -9.83 -17.14
CA HIS A 557 -5.51 -10.33 -15.79
C HIS A 557 -4.24 -10.59 -14.96
N PRO A 558 -4.07 -9.97 -13.77
CA PRO A 558 -2.76 -9.89 -13.09
C PRO A 558 -2.44 -11.00 -12.09
N SER A 559 -3.34 -11.97 -11.89
CA SER A 559 -3.17 -13.12 -10.99
C SER A 559 -3.62 -14.39 -11.69
N ASP A 560 -3.29 -15.56 -11.16
CA ASP A 560 -3.91 -16.83 -11.52
C ASP A 560 -5.28 -17.05 -10.84
N HIS A 561 -5.60 -16.23 -9.84
CA HIS A 561 -6.91 -16.17 -9.18
C HIS A 561 -7.77 -15.02 -9.71
N ILE A 562 -9.08 -15.05 -9.40
CA ILE A 562 -10.07 -14.04 -9.72
C ILE A 562 -10.60 -13.46 -8.41
N ALA A 563 -10.56 -12.13 -8.25
CA ALA A 563 -11.08 -11.46 -7.06
C ALA A 563 -12.56 -11.79 -6.83
N LEU A 564 -12.92 -12.24 -5.63
CA LEU A 564 -14.30 -12.33 -5.19
C LEU A 564 -14.75 -10.97 -4.65
N VAL A 565 -15.90 -10.49 -5.09
CA VAL A 565 -16.44 -9.18 -4.67
C VAL A 565 -17.94 -9.32 -4.43
N CYS A 566 -18.39 -8.91 -3.24
CA CYS A 566 -19.80 -8.90 -2.89
C CYS A 566 -20.13 -7.70 -1.99
N ASP A 567 -21.37 -7.27 -2.03
CA ASP A 567 -21.91 -6.32 -1.07
C ASP A 567 -22.71 -7.10 -0.04
N LEU A 568 -22.35 -6.91 1.22
CA LEU A 568 -22.98 -7.51 2.38
C LEU A 568 -23.80 -6.45 3.10
N ARG A 569 -24.93 -6.88 3.68
CA ARG A 569 -25.76 -6.05 4.52
C ARG A 569 -25.90 -6.69 5.89
N TRP A 570 -25.75 -5.90 6.94
CA TRP A 570 -26.03 -6.35 8.31
C TRP A 570 -27.51 -6.75 8.42
N SER A 571 -27.78 -7.89 9.05
CA SER A 571 -29.14 -8.23 9.47
C SER A 571 -29.65 -7.16 10.45
N PRO A 572 -30.96 -6.83 10.42
CA PRO A 572 -31.57 -5.78 11.26
C PRO A 572 -31.30 -5.90 12.76
#